data_AF-A0A2D7M2B7-F1
#
_entry.id   AF-A0A2D7M2B7-F1
#
_cell.length_a   1.000
_cell.length_b   1.000
_cell.length_c   1.000
_cell.angle_alpha   90.00
_cell.angle_beta   90.00
_cell.angle_gamma   90.00
#
_symmetry.space_group_name_H-M   'P 1'
#
loop_
_entity.id
_entity.type
_entity.pdbx_description
1 polymer ?
#
loop_
_entity_poly.entity_id
_entity_poly.type
_entity_poly.pdbx_seq_one_letter_code
_entity_poly.pdbx_strand_id
1 'polypeptide(L)'
;MNQDAQEGYWPEDMPDDIVEKRMYAPAPELVKSKLVDPRSAGDALKSAKQVVFCAEWGATQAELAEELLPSVGSGTRVVMLSRVGINRKDKVPFEEQNKPPKKLQEVALGLKLPTGENSGQPGTLDGFGNAEKILTAAAAKQGFSTHIVRSGELRGNGPLLLADLSARLVDNLYDVKYQDLYFKKGDEGQGYTKRLNLAATLLRMATVDSTPPADCAALSVVCEMIDPFGLLGEKTLTEPTGVERRKGYDMAKGKAPAPIADEIIDDLIAAL
;
A
#
# COMPACT_ATOMS: atom_id res chain seq x y z
N MET A 1 8.95 -20.44 -3.12
CA MET A 1 7.60 -20.49 -3.72
C MET A 1 7.72 -21.24 -5.04
N ASN A 2 6.77 -22.14 -5.34
CA ASN A 2 6.79 -22.92 -6.58
C ASN A 2 6.47 -22.00 -7.76
N GLN A 3 7.28 -22.03 -8.83
CA GLN A 3 7.04 -21.22 -10.03
C GLN A 3 5.69 -21.58 -10.70
N ASP A 4 5.23 -22.81 -10.52
CA ASP A 4 3.98 -23.34 -11.06
C ASP A 4 2.70 -22.82 -10.38
N ALA A 5 2.80 -21.99 -9.33
CA ALA A 5 1.64 -21.46 -8.62
C ALA A 5 1.12 -20.12 -9.18
N GLN A 6 1.83 -19.50 -10.13
CA GLN A 6 1.44 -18.17 -10.66
C GLN A 6 0.09 -18.19 -11.39
N GLU A 7 -0.21 -19.26 -12.13
CA GLU A 7 -1.49 -19.43 -12.82
C GLU A 7 -2.69 -19.44 -11.85
N GLY A 8 -2.50 -19.90 -10.60
CA GLY A 8 -3.55 -19.97 -9.59
C GLY A 8 -3.77 -18.69 -8.77
N TYR A 9 -2.99 -17.62 -9.00
CA TYR A 9 -3.25 -16.34 -8.34
C TYR A 9 -4.35 -15.54 -9.03
N TRP A 10 -4.63 -15.83 -10.30
CA TRP A 10 -5.64 -15.10 -11.07
C TRP A 10 -7.00 -15.70 -10.79
N PRO A 11 -8.05 -14.89 -10.61
CA PRO A 11 -9.40 -15.43 -10.57
C PRO A 11 -9.69 -16.13 -11.91
N GLU A 12 -10.01 -17.43 -11.88
CA GLU A 12 -10.33 -18.23 -13.08
C GLU A 12 -11.51 -17.64 -13.87
N ASP A 13 -12.31 -16.78 -13.24
CA ASP A 13 -13.49 -16.12 -13.79
C ASP A 13 -13.24 -14.69 -14.29
N MET A 14 -12.01 -14.15 -14.20
CA MET A 14 -11.67 -12.83 -14.72
C MET A 14 -11.08 -12.90 -16.14
N PRO A 15 -11.65 -12.22 -17.15
CA PRO A 15 -11.08 -12.20 -18.50
C PRO A 15 -9.65 -11.61 -18.52
N ASP A 16 -8.75 -12.22 -19.31
CA ASP A 16 -7.35 -11.81 -19.43
C ASP A 16 -7.20 -10.32 -19.77
N ASP A 17 -8.02 -9.78 -20.69
CA ASP A 17 -7.94 -8.36 -21.07
C ASP A 17 -8.25 -7.41 -19.91
N ILE A 18 -9.01 -7.85 -18.90
CA ILE A 18 -9.29 -7.11 -17.67
C ILE A 18 -8.12 -7.24 -16.70
N VAL A 19 -7.54 -8.43 -16.55
CA VAL A 19 -6.33 -8.67 -15.74
C VAL A 19 -5.19 -7.80 -16.25
N GLU A 20 -4.94 -7.82 -17.56
CA GLU A 20 -3.85 -7.07 -18.20
C GLU A 20 -4.02 -5.56 -18.02
N LYS A 21 -5.24 -5.03 -18.22
CA LYS A 21 -5.54 -3.61 -17.96
C LYS A 21 -5.30 -3.23 -16.51
N ARG A 22 -5.64 -4.10 -15.55
CA ARG A 22 -5.51 -3.81 -14.11
C ARG A 22 -4.09 -3.94 -13.59
N MET A 23 -3.33 -4.87 -14.15
CA MET A 23 -1.94 -5.11 -13.77
C MET A 23 -0.95 -4.27 -14.59
N TYR A 24 -1.46 -3.48 -15.54
CA TYR A 24 -0.69 -2.63 -16.46
C TYR A 24 0.41 -3.39 -17.23
N ALA A 25 0.18 -4.68 -17.48
CA ALA A 25 1.11 -5.54 -18.22
C ALA A 25 0.36 -6.72 -18.85
N PRO A 26 0.78 -7.20 -20.03
CA PRO A 26 0.24 -8.42 -20.63
C PRO A 26 0.42 -9.64 -19.70
N ALA A 27 -0.50 -10.60 -19.73
CA ALA A 27 -0.45 -11.77 -18.86
C ALA A 27 0.88 -12.56 -18.99
N PRO A 28 1.47 -12.73 -20.19
CA PRO A 28 2.80 -13.34 -20.34
C PRO A 28 3.96 -12.56 -19.69
N GLU A 29 3.79 -11.26 -19.41
CA GLU A 29 4.79 -10.45 -18.73
C GLU A 29 4.64 -10.49 -17.20
N LEU A 30 3.42 -10.70 -16.71
CA LEU A 30 3.15 -10.95 -15.29
C LEU A 30 3.80 -12.25 -14.77
N VAL A 31 3.99 -13.23 -15.67
CA VAL A 31 4.66 -14.52 -15.39
C VAL A 31 6.20 -14.38 -15.33
N LYS A 32 6.78 -13.26 -15.80
CA LYS A 32 8.25 -13.05 -15.75
C LYS A 32 8.75 -12.64 -14.36
N SER A 33 7.86 -12.38 -13.40
CA SER A 33 8.22 -12.03 -12.03
C SER A 33 8.82 -13.24 -11.29
N LYS A 34 10.08 -13.14 -10.87
CA LYS A 34 10.71 -14.17 -10.03
C LYS A 34 10.35 -13.91 -8.56
N LEU A 35 9.55 -14.79 -7.97
CA LEU A 35 9.29 -14.78 -6.54
C LEU A 35 10.52 -15.29 -5.78
N VAL A 36 11.17 -14.40 -5.03
CA VAL A 36 12.31 -14.72 -4.16
C VAL A 36 12.01 -14.25 -2.74
N ASP A 37 12.76 -14.75 -1.76
CA ASP A 37 12.83 -14.07 -0.46
C ASP A 37 13.36 -12.66 -0.71
N PRO A 38 12.64 -11.59 -0.31
CA PRO A 38 13.11 -10.21 -0.52
C PRO A 38 14.50 -9.96 0.08
N ARG A 39 14.88 -10.67 1.15
CA ARG A 39 16.22 -10.57 1.77
C ARG A 39 17.35 -11.01 0.83
N SER A 40 17.03 -11.86 -0.14
CA SER A 40 17.97 -12.32 -1.17
C SER A 40 17.98 -11.44 -2.43
N ALA A 41 17.29 -10.29 -2.43
CA ALA A 41 17.14 -9.46 -3.62
C ALA A 41 18.35 -8.57 -3.95
N GLY A 42 19.38 -8.51 -3.09
CA GLY A 42 20.47 -7.53 -3.17
C GLY A 42 21.14 -7.40 -4.56
N ASP A 43 21.39 -8.51 -5.25
CA ASP A 43 21.97 -8.47 -6.60
C ASP A 43 21.02 -7.91 -7.66
N ALA A 44 19.72 -8.17 -7.53
CA ALA A 44 18.71 -7.57 -8.41
C ALA A 44 18.64 -6.05 -8.21
N LEU A 45 18.69 -5.58 -6.95
CA LEU A 45 18.68 -4.17 -6.58
C LEU A 45 19.84 -3.37 -7.19
N LYS A 46 21.05 -3.95 -7.27
CA LYS A 46 22.23 -3.28 -7.87
C LYS A 46 22.02 -2.89 -9.33
N SER A 47 21.26 -3.69 -10.07
CA SER A 47 20.98 -3.48 -11.50
C SER A 47 19.68 -2.73 -11.76
N ALA A 48 18.87 -2.49 -10.72
CA ALA A 48 17.55 -1.93 -10.86
C ALA A 48 17.61 -0.42 -11.13
N LYS A 49 16.86 0.02 -12.16
CA LYS A 49 16.63 1.46 -12.41
C LYS A 49 15.58 2.04 -11.46
N GLN A 50 14.64 1.20 -11.04
CA GLN A 50 13.47 1.57 -10.25
C GLN A 50 13.24 0.47 -9.22
N VAL A 51 12.95 0.85 -7.98
CA VAL A 51 12.72 -0.07 -6.86
C VAL A 51 11.53 0.42 -6.06
N VAL A 52 10.60 -0.49 -5.76
CA VAL A 52 9.46 -0.22 -4.87
C VAL A 52 9.60 -1.08 -3.62
N PHE A 53 9.72 -0.44 -2.45
CA PHE A 53 9.64 -1.10 -1.15
C PHE A 53 8.20 -1.07 -0.66
N CYS A 54 7.53 -2.23 -0.58
CA CYS A 54 6.10 -2.32 -0.25
C CYS A 54 5.73 -3.50 0.66
N ALA A 55 6.44 -3.66 1.79
CA ALA A 55 6.06 -4.65 2.79
C ALA A 55 4.72 -4.29 3.46
N GLU A 56 3.94 -5.31 3.79
CA GLU A 56 2.65 -5.19 4.49
C GLU A 56 2.80 -4.57 5.89
N TRP A 57 3.91 -4.87 6.55
CA TRP A 57 4.15 -4.54 7.95
C TRP A 57 5.29 -3.55 8.12
N GLY A 58 5.09 -2.54 8.96
CA GLY A 58 6.12 -1.53 9.21
C GLY A 58 7.43 -2.09 9.75
N ALA A 59 7.38 -3.10 10.61
CA ALA A 59 8.58 -3.77 11.13
C ALA A 59 9.39 -4.45 10.00
N THR A 60 8.70 -5.19 9.14
CA THR A 60 9.31 -5.83 7.95
C THR A 60 9.80 -4.80 6.95
N GLN A 61 9.08 -3.68 6.76
CA GLN A 61 9.51 -2.60 5.90
C GLN A 61 10.84 -1.99 6.39
N ALA A 62 10.99 -1.78 7.70
CA ALA A 62 12.22 -1.27 8.29
C ALA A 62 13.38 -2.27 8.16
N GLU A 63 13.13 -3.54 8.46
CA GLU A 63 14.10 -4.63 8.29
C GLU A 63 14.63 -4.70 6.85
N LEU A 64 13.72 -4.75 5.86
CA LEU A 64 14.08 -4.81 4.46
C LEU A 64 14.79 -3.53 3.99
N ALA A 65 14.39 -2.35 4.48
CA ALA A 65 15.08 -1.11 4.18
C ALA A 65 16.53 -1.14 4.70
N GLU A 66 16.74 -1.59 5.93
CA GLU A 66 18.07 -1.71 6.54
C GLU A 66 18.98 -2.69 5.78
N GLU A 67 18.43 -3.84 5.40
CA GLU A 67 19.18 -4.91 4.73
C GLU A 67 19.48 -4.59 3.26
N LEU A 68 18.52 -4.02 2.53
CA LEU A 68 18.57 -3.97 1.06
C LEU A 68 18.97 -2.62 0.49
N LEU A 69 18.70 -1.50 1.18
CA LEU A 69 19.12 -0.18 0.69
C LEU A 69 20.64 -0.06 0.49
N PRO A 70 21.53 -0.72 1.27
CA PRO A 70 22.96 -0.78 0.96
C PRO A 70 23.30 -1.31 -0.45
N SER A 71 22.41 -2.08 -1.06
CA SER A 71 22.61 -2.70 -2.39
C SER A 71 22.05 -1.87 -3.55
N VAL A 72 21.37 -0.75 -3.27
CA VAL A 72 20.76 0.09 -4.31
C VAL A 72 21.84 0.87 -5.07
N GLY A 73 21.74 0.89 -6.39
CA GLY A 73 22.65 1.63 -7.25
C GLY A 73 22.45 3.15 -7.17
N SER A 74 23.51 3.92 -7.46
CA SER A 74 23.38 5.36 -7.65
C SER A 74 22.51 5.67 -8.88
N GLY A 75 21.74 6.75 -8.82
CA GLY A 75 20.81 7.11 -9.91
C GLY A 75 19.56 6.23 -10.03
N THR A 76 19.39 5.20 -9.18
CA THR A 76 18.14 4.45 -9.07
C THR A 76 17.03 5.37 -8.53
N ARG A 77 15.78 5.11 -8.95
CA ARG A 77 14.61 5.68 -8.30
C ARG A 77 14.02 4.70 -7.30
N VAL A 78 13.91 5.12 -6.05
CA VAL A 78 13.35 4.32 -4.96
C VAL A 78 12.03 4.93 -4.51
N VAL A 79 10.96 4.13 -4.56
CA VAL A 79 9.66 4.49 -3.99
C VAL A 79 9.40 3.61 -2.78
N MET A 80 8.98 4.21 -1.68
CA MET A 80 8.68 3.48 -0.45
C MET A 80 7.21 3.66 -0.05
N LEU A 81 6.51 2.55 0.13
CA LEU A 81 5.25 2.52 0.85
C LEU A 81 5.49 2.86 2.32
N SER A 82 4.65 3.75 2.83
CA SER A 82 4.57 4.10 4.23
C SER A 82 3.11 4.32 4.65
N ARG A 83 2.87 4.92 5.82
CA ARG A 83 1.53 5.11 6.40
C ARG A 83 1.29 6.54 6.85
N VAL A 84 0.06 7.01 6.67
CA VAL A 84 -0.38 8.25 7.33
C VAL A 84 -0.46 8.05 8.83
N GLY A 85 -0.20 9.10 9.58
CA GLY A 85 -0.21 9.12 11.04
C GLY A 85 1.16 8.97 11.68
N ILE A 86 2.25 8.76 10.93
CA ILE A 86 3.59 8.56 11.51
C ILE A 86 4.06 9.77 12.33
N ASN A 87 3.73 10.98 11.88
CA ASN A 87 4.08 12.22 12.58
C ASN A 87 3.09 12.55 13.70
N ARG A 88 2.04 11.72 13.87
CA ARG A 88 0.94 11.89 14.82
C ARG A 88 0.67 10.61 15.62
N LYS A 89 1.62 9.67 15.62
CA LYS A 89 1.49 8.31 16.19
C LYS A 89 1.34 8.28 17.71
N ASP A 90 1.56 9.42 18.35
CA ASP A 90 1.38 9.71 19.78
C ASP A 90 0.04 10.42 20.06
N LYS A 91 -0.82 10.55 19.04
CA LYS A 91 -2.13 11.20 19.13
C LYS A 91 -3.23 10.24 18.73
N VAL A 92 -4.41 10.41 19.31
CA VAL A 92 -5.61 9.70 18.90
C VAL A 92 -5.95 10.03 17.42
N PRO A 93 -6.36 9.04 16.60
CA PRO A 93 -6.49 7.61 16.90
C PRO A 93 -5.21 6.80 16.64
N PHE A 94 -4.16 7.42 16.12
CA PHE A 94 -2.93 6.75 15.68
C PHE A 94 -2.14 6.10 16.81
N GLU A 95 -2.23 6.61 18.03
CA GLU A 95 -1.63 5.98 19.22
C GLU A 95 -2.15 4.55 19.43
N GLU A 96 -3.46 4.35 19.32
CA GLU A 96 -4.07 3.03 19.44
C GLU A 96 -3.69 2.13 18.25
N GLN A 97 -3.67 2.69 17.04
CA GLN A 97 -3.24 1.96 15.83
C GLN A 97 -1.76 1.59 15.84
N ASN A 98 -0.93 2.33 16.58
CA ASN A 98 0.50 2.10 16.70
C ASN A 98 0.87 1.21 17.88
N LYS A 99 -0.09 0.64 18.61
CA LYS A 99 0.24 -0.34 19.65
C LYS A 99 0.98 -1.54 19.03
N PRO A 100 2.02 -2.07 19.71
CA PRO A 100 2.71 -3.27 19.27
C PRO A 100 1.74 -4.44 19.01
N PRO A 101 1.96 -5.21 17.93
CA PRO A 101 1.10 -6.34 17.64
C PRO A 101 1.25 -7.41 18.72
N LYS A 102 0.14 -8.06 19.08
CA LYS A 102 0.11 -9.17 20.03
C LYS A 102 0.47 -10.50 19.34
N LYS A 103 1.04 -11.42 20.10
CA LYS A 103 1.29 -12.80 19.65
C LYS A 103 -0.04 -13.48 19.38
N LEU A 104 -0.11 -14.22 18.27
CA LEU A 104 -1.20 -15.12 17.98
C LEU A 104 -1.21 -16.25 19.01
N GLN A 105 -2.33 -16.45 19.69
CA GLN A 105 -2.58 -17.57 20.57
C GLN A 105 -3.74 -18.39 20.02
N GLU A 106 -3.61 -19.71 20.11
CA GLU A 106 -4.70 -20.61 19.78
C GLU A 106 -5.77 -20.51 20.88
N VAL A 107 -6.99 -20.15 20.47
CA VAL A 107 -8.17 -20.12 21.33
C VAL A 107 -9.06 -21.33 21.02
N ALA A 108 -10.12 -21.52 21.81
CA ALA A 108 -11.07 -22.60 21.59
C ALA A 108 -11.53 -22.67 20.12
N LEU A 109 -11.70 -23.90 19.61
CA LEU A 109 -12.00 -24.21 18.20
C LEU A 109 -10.83 -24.07 17.21
N GLY A 110 -9.58 -23.98 17.68
CA GLY A 110 -8.39 -23.95 16.82
C GLY A 110 -8.16 -22.62 16.09
N LEU A 111 -8.91 -21.59 16.47
CA LEU A 111 -8.76 -20.22 15.95
C LEU A 111 -7.50 -19.59 16.55
N LYS A 112 -6.70 -18.89 15.74
CA LYS A 112 -5.54 -18.13 16.22
C LYS A 112 -5.91 -16.66 16.29
N LEU A 113 -5.99 -16.10 17.50
CA LEU A 113 -6.33 -14.70 17.73
C LEU A 113 -5.15 -13.94 18.36
N PRO A 114 -4.98 -12.64 18.07
CA PRO A 114 -3.92 -11.80 18.64
C PRO A 114 -4.28 -11.36 20.07
N THR A 115 -4.51 -12.32 20.96
CA THR A 115 -4.90 -12.07 22.37
C THR A 115 -3.77 -12.22 23.36
N GLY A 116 -2.61 -12.72 22.92
CA GLY A 116 -1.46 -12.95 23.78
C GLY A 116 -0.70 -11.68 24.20
N GLU A 117 0.47 -11.89 24.78
CA GLU A 117 1.44 -10.83 25.08
C GLU A 117 1.92 -10.12 23.81
N ASN A 118 2.56 -8.96 23.96
CA ASN A 118 3.18 -8.26 22.84
C ASN A 118 4.21 -9.17 22.14
N SER A 119 4.22 -9.12 20.81
CA SER A 119 5.13 -9.90 19.96
C SER A 119 6.60 -9.50 20.09
N GLY A 120 6.88 -8.33 20.67
CA GLY A 120 8.21 -7.73 20.71
C GLY A 120 8.54 -6.91 19.46
N GLN A 121 7.67 -6.95 18.43
CA GLN A 121 7.79 -6.07 17.27
C GLN A 121 7.35 -4.63 17.63
N PRO A 122 7.93 -3.61 16.96
CA PRO A 122 7.47 -2.24 17.14
C PRO A 122 6.02 -2.08 16.68
N GLY A 123 5.41 -0.96 17.09
CA GLY A 123 4.17 -0.49 16.50
C GLY A 123 4.27 -0.35 14.99
N THR A 124 3.15 -0.52 14.28
CA THR A 124 3.14 -0.46 12.81
C THR A 124 3.66 0.88 12.28
N LEU A 125 3.22 2.01 12.84
CA LEU A 125 3.66 3.35 12.42
C LEU A 125 5.11 3.62 12.84
N ASP A 126 5.57 3.08 13.97
CA ASP A 126 6.98 3.15 14.37
C ASP A 126 7.88 2.41 13.37
N GLY A 127 7.47 1.22 12.94
CA GLY A 127 8.18 0.47 11.91
C GLY A 127 8.29 1.25 10.60
N PHE A 128 7.18 1.77 10.08
CA PHE A 128 7.21 2.60 8.86
C PHE A 128 8.03 3.89 9.05
N GLY A 129 7.90 4.56 10.19
CA GLY A 129 8.70 5.76 10.50
C GLY A 129 10.20 5.48 10.60
N ASN A 130 10.59 4.29 11.07
CA ASN A 130 11.98 3.85 11.06
C ASN A 130 12.47 3.57 9.63
N ALA A 131 11.66 2.90 8.80
CA ALA A 131 11.96 2.65 7.40
C ALA A 131 12.21 3.96 6.62
N GLU A 132 11.38 4.99 6.82
CA GLU A 132 11.54 6.30 6.17
C GLU A 132 12.86 6.99 6.56
N LYS A 133 13.27 6.89 7.83
CA LYS A 133 14.55 7.42 8.30
C LYS A 133 15.73 6.70 7.65
N ILE A 134 15.68 5.37 7.58
CA ILE A 134 16.71 4.55 6.95
C ILE A 134 16.82 4.92 5.46
N LEU A 135 15.68 5.04 4.76
CA LEU A 135 15.61 5.46 3.37
C LEU A 135 16.26 6.81 3.14
N THR A 136 15.87 7.82 3.92
CA THR A 136 16.42 9.18 3.82
C THR A 136 17.94 9.19 4.04
N ALA A 137 18.41 8.46 5.06
CA ALA A 137 19.83 8.34 5.37
C ALA A 137 20.62 7.60 4.27
N ALA A 138 20.04 6.56 3.66
CA ALA A 138 20.66 5.81 2.58
C ALA A 138 20.72 6.62 1.28
N ALA A 139 19.63 7.32 0.93
CA ALA A 139 19.53 8.17 -0.27
C ALA A 139 20.64 9.25 -0.26
N ALA A 140 20.80 9.93 0.87
CA ALA A 140 21.83 10.96 1.06
C ALA A 140 23.27 10.42 0.90
N LYS A 141 23.50 9.13 1.18
CA LYS A 141 24.84 8.50 1.09
C LYS A 141 25.13 7.94 -0.30
N GLN A 142 24.13 7.38 -0.99
CA GLN A 142 24.32 6.59 -2.21
C GLN A 142 23.93 7.33 -3.50
N GLY A 143 23.25 8.47 -3.39
CA GLY A 143 22.90 9.29 -4.56
C GLY A 143 21.80 8.69 -5.44
N PHE A 144 20.89 7.91 -4.87
CA PHE A 144 19.62 7.54 -5.51
C PHE A 144 18.53 8.56 -5.15
N SER A 145 17.50 8.65 -6.00
CA SER A 145 16.32 9.48 -5.72
C SER A 145 15.31 8.67 -4.91
N THR A 146 14.59 9.35 -4.01
CA THR A 146 13.61 8.72 -3.14
C THR A 146 12.29 9.46 -3.15
N HIS A 147 11.19 8.72 -3.05
CA HIS A 147 9.86 9.26 -2.83
C HIS A 147 9.04 8.34 -1.92
N ILE A 148 8.37 8.92 -0.93
CA ILE A 148 7.56 8.20 0.04
C ILE A 148 6.07 8.42 -0.28
N VAL A 149 5.35 7.31 -0.42
CA VAL A 149 3.89 7.28 -0.59
C VAL A 149 3.27 6.70 0.68
N ARG A 150 2.60 7.54 1.47
CA ARG A 150 1.91 7.16 2.70
C ARG A 150 0.47 6.75 2.41
N SER A 151 0.10 5.51 2.73
CA SER A 151 -1.30 5.09 2.63
C SER A 151 -2.10 5.47 3.89
N GLY A 152 -3.38 5.74 3.69
CA GLY A 152 -4.41 5.63 4.71
C GLY A 152 -4.56 4.20 5.24
N GLU A 153 -5.63 3.96 5.99
CA GLU A 153 -5.99 2.60 6.36
C GLU A 153 -6.34 1.78 5.11
N LEU A 154 -5.65 0.66 4.91
CA LEU A 154 -5.85 -0.20 3.75
C LEU A 154 -7.15 -0.97 3.94
N ARG A 155 -8.11 -0.77 3.03
CA ARG A 155 -9.44 -1.39 3.11
C ARG A 155 -9.72 -2.28 1.91
N GLY A 156 -10.14 -3.52 2.21
CA GLY A 156 -10.98 -4.33 1.32
C GLY A 156 -12.45 -4.16 1.70
N ASN A 157 -13.39 -4.75 0.96
CA ASN A 157 -14.81 -4.75 1.33
C ASN A 157 -15.16 -5.88 2.32
N GLY A 158 -14.47 -5.96 3.45
CA GLY A 158 -14.81 -6.82 4.59
C GLY A 158 -15.56 -6.04 5.70
N PRO A 159 -16.30 -6.71 6.61
CA PRO A 159 -16.89 -6.06 7.78
C PRO A 159 -15.80 -5.37 8.62
N LEU A 160 -16.19 -4.26 9.28
CA LEU A 160 -15.39 -3.35 10.13
C LEU A 160 -14.77 -4.04 11.37
N LEU A 161 -14.01 -5.10 11.18
CA LEU A 161 -13.39 -5.85 12.26
C LEU A 161 -11.88 -5.76 12.11
N LEU A 162 -11.30 -4.84 12.87
CA LEU A 162 -9.94 -4.89 13.43
C LEU A 162 -8.85 -5.33 12.44
N ALA A 163 -8.13 -4.35 11.87
CA ALA A 163 -6.90 -4.54 11.09
C ALA A 163 -7.04 -5.58 9.98
N ASP A 164 -7.60 -5.17 8.84
CA ASP A 164 -7.93 -6.08 7.73
C ASP A 164 -6.65 -6.53 6.99
N LEU A 165 -6.09 -7.62 7.52
CA LEU A 165 -4.79 -8.26 7.25
C LEU A 165 -4.90 -9.53 6.41
N SER A 166 -5.85 -9.58 5.47
CA SER A 166 -5.89 -10.66 4.49
C SER A 166 -5.89 -10.10 3.07
N ALA A 167 -4.70 -10.00 2.50
CA ALA A 167 -4.48 -9.82 1.09
C ALA A 167 -4.89 -11.11 0.36
N ARG A 168 -6.09 -11.14 -0.21
CA ARG A 168 -6.35 -11.99 -1.38
C ARG A 168 -6.48 -11.06 -2.59
N LEU A 169 -5.69 -11.34 -3.62
CA LEU A 169 -5.66 -10.60 -4.88
C LEU A 169 -7.08 -10.46 -5.47
N VAL A 170 -7.87 -11.53 -5.34
CA VAL A 170 -9.26 -11.67 -5.78
C VAL A 170 -10.15 -10.55 -5.24
N ASP A 171 -10.11 -10.27 -3.92
CA ASP A 171 -10.99 -9.25 -3.32
C ASP A 171 -10.69 -7.85 -3.86
N ASN A 172 -9.42 -7.54 -4.13
CA ASN A 172 -9.05 -6.23 -4.69
C ASN A 172 -9.30 -6.13 -6.19
N LEU A 173 -9.17 -7.22 -6.95
CA LEU A 173 -9.47 -7.25 -8.38
C LEU A 173 -10.97 -7.05 -8.66
N TYR A 174 -11.85 -7.49 -7.76
CA TYR A 174 -13.30 -7.31 -7.89
C TYR A 174 -13.84 -6.09 -7.10
N ASP A 175 -13.15 -5.63 -6.06
CA ASP A 175 -13.55 -4.47 -5.27
C ASP A 175 -12.96 -3.15 -5.79
N VAL A 176 -13.82 -2.39 -6.46
CA VAL A 176 -13.52 -1.13 -7.14
C VAL A 176 -14.50 -0.03 -6.77
N LYS A 177 -15.04 -0.09 -5.54
CA LYS A 177 -15.76 1.05 -4.97
C LYS A 177 -14.75 2.10 -4.53
N TYR A 178 -15.14 3.38 -4.57
CA TYR A 178 -14.32 4.50 -4.08
C TYR A 178 -12.91 4.54 -4.71
N GLN A 179 -12.85 4.48 -6.05
CA GLN A 179 -11.59 4.61 -6.81
C GLN A 179 -11.13 6.07 -6.98
N ASP A 180 -11.74 7.03 -6.27
CA ASP A 180 -11.19 8.38 -6.24
C ASP A 180 -9.78 8.37 -5.65
N LEU A 181 -9.02 9.39 -6.00
CA LEU A 181 -7.67 9.55 -5.48
C LEU A 181 -7.49 11.00 -5.06
N TYR A 182 -6.98 11.16 -3.85
CA TYR A 182 -6.71 12.41 -3.20
C TYR A 182 -5.28 12.35 -2.69
N PHE A 183 -4.45 13.27 -3.15
CA PHE A 183 -3.13 13.45 -2.59
C PHE A 183 -3.13 14.58 -1.56
N LYS A 184 -2.39 14.35 -0.48
CA LYS A 184 -2.05 15.34 0.53
C LYS A 184 -0.53 15.34 0.73
N LYS A 185 0.02 16.48 1.11
CA LYS A 185 1.47 16.61 1.24
C LYS A 185 1.97 15.87 2.48
N GLY A 186 3.00 15.05 2.34
CA GLY A 186 3.65 14.35 3.43
C GLY A 186 2.68 13.50 4.25
N ASP A 187 2.51 13.85 5.54
CA ASP A 187 1.66 13.12 6.49
C ASP A 187 0.29 13.80 6.68
N GLU A 188 -0.08 14.72 5.79
CA GLU A 188 -1.34 15.44 5.90
C GLU A 188 -2.52 14.56 5.52
N GLY A 189 -3.66 14.78 6.17
CA GLY A 189 -4.89 14.04 5.93
C GLY A 189 -4.98 12.73 6.71
N GLN A 190 -6.17 12.15 6.61
CA GLN A 190 -6.53 10.87 7.22
C GLN A 190 -7.63 10.26 6.37
N GLY A 191 -7.67 8.94 6.29
CA GLY A 191 -8.75 8.22 5.67
C GLY A 191 -8.29 6.87 5.15
N TYR A 192 -8.92 6.44 4.07
CA TYR A 192 -8.75 5.10 3.52
C TYR A 192 -8.00 5.15 2.22
N THR A 193 -7.25 4.08 1.93
CA THR A 193 -6.65 3.89 0.61
C THR A 193 -7.09 2.55 0.05
N LYS A 194 -7.63 2.57 -1.16
CA LYS A 194 -7.90 1.35 -1.93
C LYS A 194 -6.59 0.81 -2.49
N ARG A 195 -6.37 -0.49 -2.34
CA ARG A 195 -5.09 -1.14 -2.65
C ARG A 195 -4.69 -1.00 -4.12
N LEU A 196 -5.66 -1.01 -5.04
CA LEU A 196 -5.37 -0.79 -6.47
C LEU A 196 -4.90 0.64 -6.75
N ASN A 197 -5.54 1.65 -6.15
CA ASN A 197 -5.08 3.04 -6.29
C ASN A 197 -3.69 3.21 -5.69
N LEU A 198 -3.40 2.55 -4.57
CA LEU A 198 -2.08 2.56 -3.97
C LEU A 198 -1.04 1.90 -4.88
N ALA A 199 -1.34 0.73 -5.45
CA ALA A 199 -0.44 0.03 -6.35
C ALA A 199 -0.15 0.86 -7.62
N ALA A 200 -1.20 1.42 -8.24
CA ALA A 200 -1.06 2.32 -9.39
C ALA A 200 -0.23 3.56 -9.03
N THR A 201 -0.47 4.16 -7.85
CA THR A 201 0.32 5.32 -7.38
C THR A 201 1.79 4.94 -7.18
N LEU A 202 2.08 3.85 -6.46
CA LEU A 202 3.45 3.40 -6.21
C LEU A 202 4.20 3.11 -7.51
N LEU A 203 3.53 2.44 -8.46
CA LEU A 203 4.09 2.15 -9.78
C LEU A 203 4.34 3.46 -10.54
N ARG A 204 3.35 4.36 -10.61
CA ARG A 204 3.48 5.63 -11.32
C ARG A 204 4.61 6.49 -10.76
N MET A 205 4.75 6.55 -9.44
CA MET A 205 5.85 7.29 -8.79
C MET A 205 7.21 6.69 -9.13
N ALA A 206 7.28 5.37 -9.35
CA ALA A 206 8.51 4.69 -9.73
C ALA A 206 8.84 4.87 -11.22
N THR A 207 7.85 5.10 -12.10
CA THR A 207 8.03 5.12 -13.55
C THR A 207 7.96 6.49 -14.22
N VAL A 208 7.34 7.50 -13.59
CA VAL A 208 7.22 8.85 -14.16
C VAL A 208 8.58 9.52 -14.34
N ASP A 209 8.81 10.28 -15.41
CA ASP A 209 10.15 10.86 -15.65
C ASP A 209 10.49 12.00 -14.68
N SER A 210 9.49 12.75 -14.23
CA SER A 210 9.67 13.85 -13.27
C SER A 210 9.90 13.34 -11.84
N THR A 211 10.65 14.10 -11.05
CA THR A 211 10.72 13.87 -9.60
C THR A 211 9.44 14.42 -8.98
N PRO A 212 8.70 13.63 -8.17
CA PRO A 212 7.55 14.15 -7.45
C PRO A 212 7.93 15.35 -6.58
N PRO A 213 7.08 16.40 -6.49
CA PRO A 213 7.42 17.66 -5.81
C PRO A 213 7.53 17.52 -4.29
N ALA A 214 6.88 16.52 -3.70
CA ALA A 214 6.95 16.19 -2.29
C ALA A 214 6.48 14.75 -2.07
N ASP A 215 6.92 14.12 -0.97
CA ASP A 215 6.26 12.93 -0.43
C ASP A 215 4.76 13.17 -0.25
N CYS A 216 3.95 12.12 -0.40
CA CYS A 216 2.49 12.27 -0.43
C CYS A 216 1.77 11.24 0.41
N ALA A 217 0.59 11.62 0.91
CA ALA A 217 -0.42 10.70 1.38
C ALA A 217 -1.40 10.41 0.23
N ALA A 218 -1.53 9.14 -0.14
CA ALA A 218 -2.41 8.66 -1.21
C ALA A 218 -3.70 8.11 -0.62
N LEU A 219 -4.81 8.85 -0.72
CA LEU A 219 -6.09 8.50 -0.11
C LEU A 219 -7.17 8.29 -1.17
N SER A 220 -8.02 7.29 -0.97
CA SER A 220 -9.23 7.06 -1.76
C SER A 220 -10.47 7.67 -1.14
N VAL A 221 -10.44 7.91 0.16
CA VAL A 221 -11.49 8.57 0.93
C VAL A 221 -10.79 9.44 1.96
N VAL A 222 -11.18 10.70 2.08
CA VAL A 222 -10.68 11.60 3.12
C VAL A 222 -11.69 11.66 4.25
N CYS A 223 -11.22 11.46 5.48
CA CYS A 223 -12.02 11.46 6.69
C CYS A 223 -11.60 12.60 7.63
N GLU A 224 -12.59 13.21 8.27
CA GLU A 224 -12.44 14.05 9.45
C GLU A 224 -12.76 13.21 10.68
N MET A 225 -11.85 13.18 11.66
CA MET A 225 -12.16 12.59 12.97
C MET A 225 -12.94 13.61 13.79
N ILE A 226 -14.19 13.29 14.11
CA ILE A 226 -15.02 14.16 14.95
C ILE A 226 -14.91 13.79 16.44
N ASP A 227 -14.39 12.61 16.78
CA ASP A 227 -14.41 12.11 18.16
C ASP A 227 -13.02 11.66 18.69
N PRO A 228 -12.52 12.24 19.81
CA PRO A 228 -11.32 11.78 20.51
C PRO A 228 -11.49 10.43 21.22
N PHE A 229 -12.67 9.81 21.24
CA PHE A 229 -12.90 8.50 21.86
C PHE A 229 -12.94 7.34 20.85
N GLY A 230 -12.74 7.61 19.55
CA GLY A 230 -12.46 6.60 18.53
C GLY A 230 -13.55 5.54 18.31
N LEU A 231 -14.75 5.73 18.87
CA LEU A 231 -15.71 4.63 18.98
C LEU A 231 -16.82 4.65 17.93
N LEU A 232 -17.14 5.75 17.26
CA LEU A 232 -18.04 5.82 16.09
C LEU A 232 -18.21 7.28 15.64
N GLY A 233 -17.50 7.72 14.59
CA GLY A 233 -17.67 9.09 14.10
C GLY A 233 -16.67 9.54 13.05
N GLU A 234 -16.41 8.70 12.05
CA GLU A 234 -15.70 9.16 10.86
C GLU A 234 -16.69 9.97 10.00
N LYS A 235 -16.36 11.24 9.75
CA LYS A 235 -17.08 12.01 8.73
C LYS A 235 -16.26 11.97 7.46
N THR A 236 -16.77 11.23 6.48
CA THR A 236 -16.24 11.29 5.11
C THR A 236 -16.44 12.70 4.57
N LEU A 237 -15.34 13.35 4.16
CA LEU A 237 -15.34 14.69 3.58
C LEU A 237 -15.50 14.67 2.05
N THR A 238 -15.32 13.51 1.43
CA THR A 238 -15.40 13.34 -0.02
C THR A 238 -16.84 13.06 -0.43
N GLU A 239 -17.38 13.82 -1.38
CA GLU A 239 -18.67 13.49 -1.98
C GLU A 239 -18.59 12.08 -2.61
N PRO A 240 -19.65 11.26 -2.51
CA PRO A 240 -19.62 9.94 -3.09
C PRO A 240 -19.43 10.04 -4.61
N THR A 241 -18.44 9.33 -5.14
CA THR A 241 -18.27 9.07 -6.59
C THR A 241 -19.60 8.92 -7.33
N GLY A 242 -19.61 9.26 -8.62
CA GLY A 242 -20.71 8.91 -9.52
C GLY A 242 -21.15 7.44 -9.36
N VAL A 243 -22.46 7.18 -9.47
CA VAL A 243 -23.11 5.89 -9.12
C VAL A 243 -22.40 4.66 -9.70
N GLU A 244 -21.85 4.76 -10.92
CA GLU A 244 -21.16 3.65 -11.58
C GLU A 244 -19.81 3.28 -10.94
N ARG A 245 -19.05 4.25 -10.39
CA ARG A 245 -17.79 3.99 -9.65
C ARG A 245 -18.02 3.52 -8.21
N ARG A 246 -19.27 3.59 -7.70
CA ARG A 246 -19.69 3.04 -6.40
C ARG A 246 -20.12 1.59 -6.46
N LYS A 247 -20.44 1.05 -7.63
CA LYS A 247 -21.00 -0.30 -7.75
C LYS A 247 -19.96 -1.39 -7.60
N GLY A 248 -18.67 -1.07 -7.74
CA GLY A 248 -17.63 -2.10 -7.78
C GLY A 248 -17.70 -2.86 -9.11
N TYR A 249 -17.09 -4.03 -9.19
CA TYR A 249 -17.27 -4.90 -10.35
C TYR A 249 -18.74 -5.31 -10.45
N ASP A 250 -19.37 -5.00 -11.59
CA ASP A 250 -20.72 -5.45 -11.86
C ASP A 250 -20.64 -6.90 -12.38
N MET A 251 -20.68 -7.86 -11.45
CA MET A 251 -20.68 -9.31 -11.75
C MET A 251 -21.73 -9.67 -12.80
N ALA A 252 -22.88 -8.99 -12.81
CA ALA A 252 -23.97 -9.27 -13.75
C ALA A 252 -23.71 -8.74 -15.17
N LYS A 253 -22.81 -7.75 -15.32
CA LYS A 253 -22.42 -7.19 -16.62
C LYS A 253 -21.02 -7.61 -17.07
N GLY A 254 -20.27 -8.34 -16.25
CA GLY A 254 -18.87 -8.71 -16.52
C GLY A 254 -17.96 -7.49 -16.71
N LYS A 255 -18.30 -6.34 -16.12
CA LYS A 255 -17.59 -5.07 -16.36
C LYS A 255 -16.96 -4.54 -15.08
N ALA A 256 -15.63 -4.45 -15.12
CA ALA A 256 -14.84 -3.67 -14.19
C ALA A 256 -14.84 -2.18 -14.60
N PRO A 257 -14.94 -1.22 -13.67
CA PRO A 257 -14.53 0.15 -13.94
C PRO A 257 -13.04 0.17 -14.33
N ALA A 258 -12.70 1.12 -15.20
CA ALA A 258 -11.32 1.33 -15.62
C ALA A 258 -10.42 1.64 -14.42
N PRO A 259 -9.16 1.20 -14.44
CA PRO A 259 -8.19 1.60 -13.43
C PRO A 259 -7.96 3.13 -13.51
N ILE A 260 -7.38 3.70 -12.45
CA ILE A 260 -7.05 5.13 -12.45
C ILE A 260 -6.01 5.44 -13.53
N ALA A 261 -6.27 6.46 -14.34
CA ALA A 261 -5.36 6.82 -15.42
C ALA A 261 -4.07 7.46 -14.85
N ASP A 262 -2.93 7.20 -15.47
CA ASP A 262 -1.63 7.76 -15.07
C ASP A 262 -1.67 9.28 -15.05
N GLU A 263 -2.35 9.90 -16.02
CA GLU A 263 -2.47 11.36 -16.13
C GLU A 263 -3.20 11.96 -14.92
N ILE A 264 -4.18 11.26 -14.36
CA ILE A 264 -4.88 11.69 -13.14
C ILE A 264 -3.92 11.67 -11.95
N ILE A 265 -3.07 10.65 -11.85
CA ILE A 265 -2.06 10.59 -10.78
C ILE A 265 -1.07 11.74 -10.93
N ASP A 266 -0.58 11.97 -12.15
CA ASP A 266 0.37 13.05 -12.43
C ASP A 266 -0.20 14.43 -12.09
N ASP A 267 -1.42 14.73 -12.54
CA ASP A 267 -2.10 16.01 -12.30
C ASP A 267 -2.28 16.26 -10.80
N LEU A 268 -2.70 15.23 -10.05
CA LEU A 268 -2.91 15.34 -8.61
C LEU A 268 -1.59 15.48 -7.84
N ILE A 269 -0.52 14.80 -8.26
CA ILE A 269 0.81 14.90 -7.64
C ILE A 269 1.44 16.27 -7.93
N ALA A 270 1.29 16.78 -9.15
CA ALA A 270 1.77 18.11 -9.53
C ALA A 270 1.10 19.24 -8.73
N ALA A 271 -0.08 18.98 -8.15
CA ALA A 271 -0.83 19.93 -7.33
C ALA A 271 -0.44 19.96 -5.84
N LEU A 272 0.54 19.17 -5.41
CA LEU A 272 1.07 19.11 -4.02
C LEU A 272 2.09 20.21 -3.70
#